data_AF-A0A1Q7YY26-F1
#
_entry.id   AF-A0A1Q7YY26-F1
#
_cell.length_a   1.000
_cell.length_b   1.000
_cell.length_c   1.000
_cell.angle_alpha   90.00
_cell.angle_beta   90.00
_cell.angle_gamma   90.00
#
_symmetry.space_group_name_H-M   'P 1'
#
loop_
_entity.id
_entity.type
_entity.pdbx_description
1 polymer ?
#
loop_
_entity_poly.entity_id
_entity_poly.type
_entity_poly.pdbx_seq_one_letter_code
_entity_poly.pdbx_strand_id
1 'polypeptide(L)'
;MEVICFSEFIRKNKPRKNTGVFATLQHQALRDPLTGLYNRRFFLDTLDRELRRAVRKQSSVGVIMLDVDHFKQFNDSNGHVAGDALLRAVSAMLQSRVRGGDVLCRLGGDEFSILMPEANLEYTISRAEELRQALKGLNFDWRGQTLRAVTISSGAAAFPTHGTTAETLLHEADAGLYLAKSSGRDQVVTSIPSASPSAAD
;
A
#
# COMPACT_ATOMS: atom_id res chain seq x y z
N MET A 1 1.34 -18.66 -11.42
CA MET A 1 1.00 -17.94 -10.17
C MET A 1 0.49 -16.59 -10.63
N GLU A 2 -0.83 -16.47 -10.81
CA GLU A 2 -1.46 -15.24 -11.30
C GLU A 2 -1.31 -14.17 -10.22
N VAL A 3 -0.51 -13.15 -10.50
CA VAL A 3 -0.55 -11.89 -9.75
C VAL A 3 -1.87 -11.25 -10.17
N ILE A 4 -2.93 -11.44 -9.37
CA ILE A 4 -4.18 -10.73 -9.60
C ILE A 4 -3.88 -9.26 -9.39
N CYS A 5 -3.91 -8.49 -10.48
CA CYS A 5 -3.76 -7.04 -10.48
C CYS A 5 -4.72 -6.45 -9.43
N PHE A 6 -4.21 -5.64 -8.51
CA PHE A 6 -4.98 -5.09 -7.39
C PHE A 6 -6.19 -4.29 -7.92
N SER A 7 -6.08 -3.65 -9.08
CA SER A 7 -7.23 -2.99 -9.72
C SER A 7 -8.32 -3.97 -10.14
N GLU A 8 -7.98 -5.17 -10.63
CA GLU A 8 -8.98 -6.22 -10.91
C GLU A 8 -9.64 -6.75 -9.64
N PHE A 9 -8.89 -6.86 -8.54
CA PHE A 9 -9.42 -7.26 -7.24
C PHE A 9 -10.37 -6.21 -6.64
N ILE A 10 -10.03 -4.93 -6.77
CA ILE A 10 -10.91 -3.80 -6.37
C ILE A 10 -12.21 -3.80 -7.19
N ARG A 11 -12.13 -4.09 -8.51
CA ARG A 11 -13.32 -4.19 -9.37
C ARG A 11 -14.24 -5.35 -8.99
N LYS A 12 -13.69 -6.49 -8.57
CA LYS A 12 -14.45 -7.69 -8.16
C LYS A 12 -15.02 -7.62 -6.73
N ASN A 13 -14.43 -6.83 -5.82
CA ASN A 13 -14.81 -6.80 -4.39
C ASN A 13 -15.37 -5.44 -3.92
N LYS A 14 -16.13 -4.74 -4.78
CA LYS A 14 -16.92 -3.58 -4.33
C LYS A 14 -18.00 -4.07 -3.34
N PRO A 15 -18.05 -3.60 -2.09
CA PRO A 15 -18.98 -4.13 -1.10
C PRO A 15 -20.43 -3.87 -1.53
N ARG A 16 -21.24 -4.93 -1.62
CA ARG A 16 -22.71 -4.81 -1.72
C ARG A 16 -23.24 -4.27 -0.40
N LYS A 17 -24.11 -3.25 -0.45
CA LYS A 17 -24.83 -2.74 0.72
C LYS A 17 -25.77 -3.84 1.24
N ASN A 18 -25.36 -4.59 2.27
CA ASN A 18 -26.25 -5.54 2.94
C ASN A 18 -27.02 -4.85 4.07
N THR A 19 -28.31 -4.62 3.84
CA THR A 19 -29.31 -4.31 4.87
C THR A 19 -29.67 -5.58 5.63
N GLY A 20 -29.12 -5.79 6.82
CA GLY A 20 -29.49 -6.91 7.68
C GLY A 20 -28.93 -6.76 9.10
N VAL A 21 -29.80 -6.92 10.10
CA VAL A 21 -29.59 -6.68 11.54
C VAL A 21 -28.47 -7.55 12.17
N PHE A 22 -27.96 -8.58 11.46
CA PHE A 22 -26.74 -9.31 11.82
C PHE A 22 -25.44 -8.53 11.55
N ALA A 23 -25.49 -7.41 10.82
CA ALA A 23 -24.35 -6.56 10.50
C ALA A 23 -23.84 -5.71 11.68
N THR A 24 -24.56 -5.69 12.80
CA THR A 24 -24.29 -4.76 13.92
C THR A 24 -23.16 -5.22 14.85
N LEU A 25 -22.70 -6.48 14.78
CA LEU A 25 -21.56 -7.00 15.56
C LEU A 25 -20.26 -7.16 14.76
N GLN A 26 -20.34 -7.27 13.43
CA GLN A 26 -19.14 -7.23 12.55
C GLN A 26 -18.75 -5.80 12.14
N HIS A 27 -19.47 -4.82 12.67
CA HIS A 27 -19.15 -3.42 12.52
C HIS A 27 -17.80 -3.11 13.21
N GLN A 28 -16.93 -2.36 12.52
CA GLN A 28 -15.97 -1.39 13.10
C GLN A 28 -14.52 -1.79 13.39
N ALA A 29 -14.01 -2.96 13.03
CA ALA A 29 -12.54 -3.09 12.99
C ALA A 29 -12.02 -2.30 11.77
N LEU A 30 -11.70 -1.01 11.94
CA LEU A 30 -10.95 -0.21 10.95
C LEU A 30 -9.48 -0.59 10.93
N ARG A 31 -9.07 -1.50 11.82
CA ARG A 31 -7.71 -1.95 12.02
C ARG A 31 -7.52 -3.40 11.59
N ASP A 32 -6.35 -3.70 11.07
CA ASP A 32 -5.86 -5.05 10.84
C ASP A 32 -5.49 -5.71 12.19
N PRO A 33 -5.97 -6.93 12.48
CA PRO A 33 -5.78 -7.56 13.78
C PRO A 33 -4.35 -8.04 14.04
N LEU A 34 -3.53 -8.23 13.00
CA LEU A 34 -2.14 -8.68 13.15
C LEU A 34 -1.22 -7.52 13.52
N THR A 35 -1.39 -6.39 12.83
CA THR A 35 -0.45 -5.26 12.86
C THR A 35 -1.00 -4.01 13.56
N GLY A 36 -2.31 -3.91 13.77
CA GLY A 36 -2.97 -2.70 14.29
C GLY A 36 -3.01 -1.54 13.30
N LEU A 37 -2.50 -1.70 12.07
CA LEU A 37 -2.61 -0.71 11.00
C LEU A 37 -4.05 -0.54 10.55
N TYR A 38 -4.34 0.54 9.84
CA TYR A 38 -5.63 0.65 9.17
C TYR A 38 -5.79 -0.46 8.13
N ASN A 39 -7.01 -0.92 7.92
CA ASN A 39 -7.28 -1.94 6.92
C ASN A 39 -7.63 -1.35 5.55
N ARG A 40 -7.74 -2.24 4.55
CA ARG A 40 -8.13 -1.91 3.18
C ARG A 40 -9.38 -1.06 3.08
N ARG A 41 -10.42 -1.33 3.89
CA ARG A 41 -11.67 -0.56 3.85
C ARG A 41 -11.43 0.89 4.26
N PHE A 42 -10.73 1.11 5.36
CA PHE A 42 -10.38 2.45 5.82
C PHE A 42 -9.54 3.21 4.78
N PHE A 43 -8.59 2.53 4.15
CA PHE A 43 -7.76 3.11 3.09
C PHE A 43 -8.61 3.67 1.93
N LEU A 44 -9.49 2.83 1.35
CA LEU A 44 -10.32 3.22 0.20
C LEU A 44 -11.27 4.38 0.57
N ASP A 45 -11.95 4.26 1.71
CA ASP A 45 -12.86 5.30 2.20
C ASP A 45 -12.12 6.64 2.43
N THR A 46 -10.85 6.59 2.84
CA THR A 46 -10.03 7.78 3.09
C THR A 46 -9.47 8.37 1.82
N LEU A 47 -9.01 7.54 0.88
CA LEU A 47 -8.54 7.99 -0.43
C LEU A 47 -9.60 8.80 -1.16
N ASP A 48 -10.84 8.31 -1.24
CA ASP A 48 -11.96 9.04 -1.86
C ASP A 48 -12.26 10.39 -1.18
N ARG A 49 -12.05 10.49 0.13
CA ARG A 49 -12.22 11.76 0.86
C ARG A 49 -11.08 12.73 0.56
N GLU A 50 -9.84 12.26 0.60
CA GLU A 50 -8.66 13.09 0.37
C GLU A 50 -8.55 13.56 -1.08
N LEU A 51 -8.95 12.76 -2.08
CA LEU A 51 -9.02 13.23 -3.48
C LEU A 51 -10.03 14.36 -3.65
N ARG A 52 -11.24 14.24 -3.08
CA ARG A 52 -12.24 15.32 -3.09
C ARG A 52 -11.74 16.58 -2.39
N ARG A 53 -10.96 16.42 -1.30
CA ARG A 53 -10.32 17.54 -0.59
C ARG A 53 -9.24 18.20 -1.44
N ALA A 54 -8.41 17.39 -2.10
CA ALA A 54 -7.31 17.84 -2.94
C ALA A 54 -7.79 18.64 -4.15
N VAL A 55 -8.88 18.22 -4.79
CA VAL A 55 -9.56 19.00 -5.86
C VAL A 55 -9.93 20.40 -5.36
N ARG A 56 -10.59 20.51 -4.19
CA ARG A 56 -11.00 21.81 -3.63
C ARG A 56 -9.83 22.70 -3.22
N LYS A 57 -8.73 22.09 -2.79
CA LYS A 57 -7.52 22.79 -2.34
C LYS A 57 -6.50 23.04 -3.44
N GLN A 58 -6.73 22.51 -4.64
CA GLN A 58 -5.72 22.44 -5.71
C GLN A 58 -4.39 21.84 -5.22
N SER A 59 -4.47 20.79 -4.41
CA SER A 59 -3.30 20.09 -3.85
C SER A 59 -3.13 18.70 -4.46
N SER A 60 -1.99 18.07 -4.21
CA SER A 60 -1.71 16.69 -4.63
C SER A 60 -2.06 15.67 -3.55
N VAL A 61 -2.16 14.39 -3.94
CA VAL A 61 -2.25 13.25 -3.02
C VAL A 61 -1.34 12.15 -3.52
N GLY A 62 -0.39 11.73 -2.70
CA GLY A 62 0.51 10.62 -2.99
C GLY A 62 -0.07 9.30 -2.50
N VAL A 63 0.14 8.24 -3.28
CA VAL A 63 -0.16 6.85 -2.89
C VAL A 63 1.08 6.00 -3.14
N ILE A 64 1.47 5.24 -2.12
CA ILE A 64 2.47 4.18 -2.23
C ILE A 64 1.75 2.86 -1.99
N MET A 65 1.93 1.91 -2.88
CA MET A 65 1.61 0.49 -2.67
C MET A 65 2.91 -0.28 -2.55
N LEU A 66 3.04 -1.10 -1.52
CA LEU A 66 4.26 -1.84 -1.25
C LEU A 66 3.99 -3.28 -0.82
N ASP A 67 4.96 -4.14 -1.07
CA ASP A 67 4.91 -5.57 -0.79
C ASP A 67 6.26 -6.06 -0.28
N VAL A 68 6.23 -6.98 0.70
CA VAL A 68 7.44 -7.59 1.26
C VAL A 68 7.98 -8.65 0.32
N ASP A 69 9.16 -8.40 -0.22
CA ASP A 69 9.76 -9.29 -1.20
C ASP A 69 10.04 -10.67 -0.59
N HIS A 70 9.72 -11.72 -1.34
CA HIS A 70 9.99 -13.11 -0.96
C HIS A 70 9.33 -13.54 0.36
N PHE A 71 8.28 -12.86 0.83
CA PHE A 71 7.62 -13.18 2.10
C PHE A 71 7.11 -14.63 2.20
N LYS A 72 6.59 -15.18 1.09
CA LYS A 72 6.23 -16.61 1.05
C LYS A 72 7.42 -17.52 1.33
N GLN A 73 8.57 -17.27 0.70
CA GLN A 73 9.79 -18.07 0.91
C GLN A 73 10.31 -17.91 2.35
N PHE A 74 10.18 -16.71 2.91
CA PHE A 74 10.48 -16.46 4.32
C PHE A 74 9.60 -17.32 5.24
N ASN A 75 8.29 -17.38 4.98
CA ASN A 75 7.35 -18.23 5.72
C ASN A 75 7.65 -19.71 5.55
N ASP A 76 7.93 -20.16 4.33
CA ASP A 76 8.24 -21.56 4.05
C ASP A 76 9.53 -22.00 4.80
N SER A 77 10.47 -21.07 5.01
CA SER A 77 11.75 -21.34 5.68
C SER A 77 11.69 -21.21 7.21
N ASN A 78 10.88 -20.29 7.75
CA ASN A 78 10.90 -19.91 9.18
C ASN A 78 9.57 -20.16 9.91
N GLY A 79 8.53 -20.56 9.18
CA GLY A 79 7.18 -20.77 9.67
C GLY A 79 6.34 -19.49 9.75
N HIS A 80 5.02 -19.66 9.66
CA HIS A 80 4.06 -18.54 9.66
C HIS A 80 4.14 -17.65 10.90
N VAL A 81 4.48 -18.20 12.06
CA VAL A 81 4.63 -17.41 13.30
C VAL A 81 5.80 -16.41 13.17
N ALA A 82 6.88 -16.80 12.50
CA ALA A 82 7.99 -15.89 12.21
C ALA A 82 7.57 -14.81 11.21
N GLY A 83 6.80 -15.18 10.18
CA GLY A 83 6.26 -14.22 9.21
C GLY A 83 5.33 -13.20 9.84
N ASP A 84 4.45 -13.62 10.75
CA ASP A 84 3.58 -12.72 11.51
C ASP A 84 4.38 -11.74 12.36
N ALA A 85 5.46 -12.21 12.99
CA ALA A 85 6.38 -11.35 13.73
C ALA A 85 7.13 -10.37 12.82
N LEU A 86 7.55 -10.82 11.63
CA LEU A 86 8.17 -9.97 10.62
C LEU A 86 7.20 -8.88 10.14
N LEU A 87 5.94 -9.21 9.84
CA LEU A 87 4.93 -8.22 9.44
C LEU A 87 4.68 -7.18 10.52
N ARG A 88 4.70 -7.56 11.80
CA ARG A 88 4.63 -6.60 12.92
C ARG A 88 5.85 -5.69 12.97
N ALA A 89 7.05 -6.23 12.78
CA ALA A 89 8.29 -5.45 12.76
C ALA A 89 8.31 -4.44 11.58
N VAL A 90 7.93 -4.89 10.39
CA VAL A 90 7.76 -4.04 9.20
C VAL A 90 6.74 -2.93 9.49
N SER A 91 5.59 -3.28 10.08
CA SER A 91 4.54 -2.31 10.43
C SER A 91 5.03 -1.25 11.41
N ALA A 92 5.73 -1.65 12.47
CA ALA A 92 6.29 -0.73 13.46
C ALA A 92 7.33 0.22 12.83
N MET A 93 8.18 -0.31 11.95
CA MET A 93 9.16 0.48 11.24
C MET A 93 8.45 1.52 10.34
N LEU A 94 7.52 1.10 9.49
CA LEU A 94 6.75 2.01 8.64
C LEU A 94 6.00 3.08 9.48
N GLN A 95 5.37 2.69 10.59
CA GLN A 95 4.68 3.61 11.50
C GLN A 95 5.59 4.69 12.06
N SER A 96 6.83 4.34 12.43
CA SER A 96 7.80 5.30 12.98
C SER A 96 8.28 6.34 11.97
N ARG A 97 8.03 6.12 10.67
CA ARG A 97 8.50 6.99 9.59
C ARG A 97 7.40 7.81 8.93
N VAL A 98 6.15 7.38 8.99
CA VAL A 98 5.03 8.16 8.41
C VAL A 98 4.69 9.38 9.27
N ARG A 99 4.30 10.50 8.63
CA ARG A 99 3.88 11.70 9.38
C ARG A 99 2.46 11.52 9.92
N GLY A 100 2.08 12.33 10.92
CA GLY A 100 0.74 12.24 11.53
C GLY A 100 -0.44 12.46 10.59
N GLY A 101 -0.22 13.10 9.43
CA GLY A 101 -1.25 13.28 8.39
C GLY A 101 -1.32 12.14 7.36
N ASP A 102 -0.37 11.21 7.37
CA ASP A 102 -0.38 10.06 6.48
C ASP A 102 -1.26 8.94 7.03
N VAL A 103 -1.76 8.11 6.13
CA VAL A 103 -2.55 6.94 6.48
C VAL A 103 -1.83 5.69 5.99
N LEU A 104 -1.20 4.99 6.94
CA LEU A 104 -0.55 3.69 6.72
C LEU A 104 -1.56 2.56 6.96
N CYS A 105 -1.67 1.68 5.97
CA CYS A 105 -2.61 0.57 5.96
C CYS A 105 -1.93 -0.76 5.63
N ARG A 106 -2.48 -1.86 6.16
CA ARG A 106 -2.25 -3.21 5.63
C ARG A 106 -3.44 -3.61 4.78
N LEU A 107 -3.18 -3.94 3.52
CA LEU A 107 -4.22 -4.27 2.54
C LEU A 107 -4.61 -5.76 2.61
N GLY A 108 -3.68 -6.61 3.05
CA GLY A 108 -3.84 -8.05 3.24
C GLY A 108 -2.52 -8.77 2.99
N GLY A 109 -2.31 -9.96 3.59
CA GLY A 109 -1.07 -10.71 3.40
C GLY A 109 0.18 -9.88 3.79
N ASP A 110 1.06 -9.68 2.83
CA ASP A 110 2.30 -8.90 2.86
C ASP A 110 2.20 -7.52 2.19
N GLU A 111 0.99 -7.11 1.78
CA GLU A 111 0.72 -5.86 1.09
C GLU A 111 0.37 -4.73 2.08
N PHE A 112 1.02 -3.58 1.88
CA PHE A 112 0.74 -2.34 2.61
C PHE A 112 0.48 -1.19 1.64
N SER A 113 -0.18 -0.15 2.14
CA SER A 113 -0.30 1.11 1.42
C SER A 113 -0.12 2.32 2.33
N ILE A 114 0.34 3.41 1.74
CA ILE A 114 0.48 4.71 2.40
C ILE A 114 -0.22 5.74 1.55
N LEU A 115 -1.21 6.41 2.15
CA LEU A 115 -1.87 7.58 1.58
C LEU A 115 -1.26 8.83 2.19
N MET A 116 -0.82 9.76 1.34
CA MET A 116 -0.11 10.96 1.75
C MET A 116 -0.85 12.20 1.19
N PRO A 117 -1.72 12.86 1.99
CA PRO A 117 -2.38 14.09 1.57
C PRO A 117 -1.36 15.21 1.32
N GLU A 118 -1.58 16.07 0.33
CA GLU A 118 -0.69 17.20 0.04
C GLU A 118 0.75 16.76 -0.33
N ALA A 119 0.90 15.56 -0.90
CA ALA A 119 2.16 15.03 -1.42
C ALA A 119 2.11 14.95 -2.95
N ASN A 120 3.05 15.62 -3.62
CA ASN A 120 3.23 15.51 -5.07
C ASN A 120 3.99 14.23 -5.43
N LEU A 121 4.16 13.96 -6.73
CA LEU A 121 4.79 12.74 -7.20
C LEU A 121 6.24 12.60 -6.73
N GLU A 122 7.06 13.64 -6.90
CA GLU A 122 8.48 13.61 -6.53
C GLU A 122 8.66 13.30 -5.04
N TYR A 123 7.89 13.96 -4.17
CA TYR A 123 7.89 13.67 -2.75
C TYR A 123 7.41 12.25 -2.46
N THR A 124 6.38 11.77 -3.15
CA THR A 124 5.87 10.40 -3.00
C THR A 124 6.94 9.36 -3.31
N ILE A 125 7.69 9.53 -4.40
CA ILE A 125 8.80 8.64 -4.81
C ILE A 125 9.92 8.70 -3.77
N SER A 126 10.34 9.92 -3.38
CA SER A 126 11.39 10.12 -2.39
C SER A 126 11.06 9.42 -1.06
N ARG A 127 9.81 9.52 -0.61
CA ARG A 127 9.33 8.85 0.59
C ARG A 127 9.29 7.33 0.45
N ALA A 128 8.86 6.81 -0.70
CA ALA A 128 8.91 5.37 -0.95
C ALA A 128 10.34 4.83 -0.90
N GLU A 129 11.30 5.57 -1.46
CA GLU A 129 12.72 5.17 -1.47
C GLU A 129 13.32 5.20 -0.06
N GLU A 130 13.00 6.22 0.74
CA GLU A 130 13.43 6.29 2.13
C GLU A 130 12.92 5.10 2.96
N LEU A 131 11.65 4.72 2.78
CA LEU A 131 11.05 3.57 3.46
C LEU A 131 11.69 2.25 3.02
N ARG A 132 11.99 2.11 1.71
CA ARG A 132 12.68 0.94 1.16
C ARG A 132 14.06 0.77 1.77
N GLN A 133 14.87 1.83 1.78
CA GLN A 133 16.21 1.80 2.37
C GLN A 133 16.16 1.49 3.87
N ALA A 134 15.18 2.05 4.58
CA ALA A 134 14.98 1.77 6.00
C ALA A 134 14.62 0.30 6.28
N LEU A 135 13.76 -0.33 5.48
CA LEU A 135 13.44 -1.75 5.62
C LEU A 135 14.61 -2.64 5.26
N LYS A 136 15.38 -2.28 4.22
CA LYS A 136 16.58 -3.01 3.82
C LYS A 136 17.62 -3.09 4.94
N GLY A 137 17.70 -2.07 5.78
CA GLY A 137 18.55 -2.03 6.97
C GLY A 137 17.93 -2.60 8.24
N LEU A 138 16.70 -3.15 8.20
CA LEU A 138 16.03 -3.68 9.37
C LEU A 138 16.65 -5.02 9.79
N ASN A 139 17.28 -5.04 10.96
CA ASN A 139 17.67 -6.28 11.62
C ASN A 139 16.44 -6.90 12.29
N PHE A 140 16.11 -8.13 11.93
CA PHE A 140 14.98 -8.86 12.50
C PHE A 140 15.48 -10.07 13.27
N ASP A 141 15.47 -9.95 14.61
CA ASP A 141 15.84 -11.03 15.51
C ASP A 141 14.62 -11.92 15.81
N TRP A 142 14.77 -13.21 15.54
CA TRP A 142 13.74 -14.21 15.79
C TRP A 142 14.34 -15.40 16.53
N ARG A 143 13.81 -15.69 17.73
CA ARG A 143 14.25 -16.81 18.58
C ARG A 143 15.77 -16.85 18.82
N GLY A 144 16.38 -15.68 19.03
CA GLY A 144 17.82 -15.55 19.29
C GLY A 144 18.71 -15.66 18.06
N GLN A 145 18.14 -15.64 16.84
CA GLN A 145 18.87 -15.58 15.59
C GLN A 145 18.49 -14.32 14.82
N THR A 146 19.49 -13.58 14.32
CA THR A 146 19.25 -12.49 13.38
C THR A 146 18.97 -13.10 12.01
N LEU A 147 17.74 -12.97 11.53
CA LEU A 147 17.35 -13.43 10.22
C LEU A 147 17.78 -12.44 9.14
N ARG A 148 17.92 -12.93 7.90
CA ARG A 148 18.26 -12.09 6.75
C ARG A 148 17.24 -10.96 6.60
N ALA A 149 17.74 -9.74 6.39
CA ALA A 149 16.90 -8.59 6.08
C ALA A 149 16.02 -8.86 4.85
N VAL A 150 14.75 -8.48 4.95
CA VAL A 150 13.81 -8.50 3.82
C VAL A 150 13.85 -7.15 3.11
N THR A 151 13.54 -7.16 1.82
CA THR A 151 13.38 -5.94 1.03
C THR A 151 11.90 -5.70 0.73
N ILE A 152 11.59 -4.51 0.20
CA ILE A 152 10.27 -4.22 -0.34
C ILE A 152 10.36 -3.76 -1.79
N SER A 153 9.36 -4.16 -2.56
CA SER A 153 9.04 -3.54 -3.84
C SER A 153 7.92 -2.54 -3.64
N SER A 154 7.95 -1.42 -4.36
CA SER A 154 6.94 -0.38 -4.22
C SER A 154 6.54 0.23 -5.56
N GLY A 155 5.25 0.48 -5.69
CA GLY A 155 4.67 1.31 -6.74
C GLY A 155 4.21 2.65 -6.16
N ALA A 156 4.61 3.75 -6.80
CA ALA A 156 4.22 5.10 -6.40
C ALA A 156 3.35 5.77 -7.46
N ALA A 157 2.27 6.42 -7.03
CA ALA A 157 1.42 7.22 -7.89
C ALA A 157 0.99 8.51 -7.16
N ALA A 158 0.56 9.52 -7.92
CA ALA A 158 0.14 10.78 -7.32
C ALA A 158 -1.01 11.41 -8.12
N PHE A 159 -2.02 11.90 -7.41
CA PHE A 159 -3.02 12.80 -7.97
C PHE A 159 -2.44 14.22 -8.08
N PRO A 160 -2.68 14.94 -9.20
CA PRO A 160 -3.41 14.52 -10.40
C PRO A 160 -2.54 13.87 -11.49
N THR A 161 -1.22 13.75 -11.29
CA THR A 161 -0.25 13.29 -12.30
C THR A 161 -0.58 11.92 -12.91
N HIS A 162 -1.03 10.97 -12.09
CA HIS A 162 -1.35 9.59 -12.46
C HIS A 162 -2.86 9.33 -12.48
N GLY A 163 -3.64 10.37 -12.75
CA GLY A 163 -5.09 10.29 -12.87
C GLY A 163 -5.85 11.06 -11.79
N THR A 164 -7.16 11.19 -12.02
CA THR A 164 -8.05 12.08 -11.26
C THR A 164 -9.03 11.34 -10.36
N THR A 165 -9.02 10.01 -10.38
CA THR A 165 -9.92 9.15 -9.59
C THR A 165 -9.14 8.18 -8.71
N ALA A 166 -9.78 7.66 -7.66
CA ALA A 166 -9.16 6.64 -6.81
C ALA A 166 -8.83 5.37 -7.61
N GLU A 167 -9.70 4.96 -8.53
CA GLU A 167 -9.49 3.77 -9.36
C GLU A 167 -8.25 3.91 -10.24
N THR A 168 -8.13 5.02 -10.98
CA THR A 168 -6.95 5.29 -11.81
C THR A 168 -5.67 5.37 -10.96
N LEU A 169 -5.72 6.07 -9.83
CA LEU A 169 -4.55 6.26 -8.98
C LEU A 169 -4.04 4.93 -8.39
N LEU A 170 -4.96 4.06 -7.97
CA LEU A 170 -4.61 2.73 -7.45
C LEU A 170 -4.13 1.79 -8.56
N HIS A 171 -4.72 1.89 -9.75
CA HIS A 171 -4.24 1.13 -10.90
C HIS A 171 -2.79 1.48 -11.25
N GLU A 172 -2.46 2.77 -11.31
CA GLU A 172 -1.11 3.23 -11.62
C GLU A 172 -0.11 2.84 -10.49
N ALA A 173 -0.51 2.96 -9.21
CA ALA A 173 0.33 2.49 -8.11
C ALA A 173 0.57 0.97 -8.14
N ASP A 174 -0.46 0.17 -8.44
CA ASP A 174 -0.34 -1.28 -8.57
C ASP A 174 0.52 -1.68 -9.78
N ALA A 175 0.35 -1.00 -10.92
CA ALA A 175 1.17 -1.19 -12.11
C ALA A 175 2.66 -0.92 -11.81
N GLY A 176 2.96 0.17 -11.08
CA GLY A 176 4.30 0.44 -10.58
C GLY A 176 4.85 -0.68 -9.70
N LEU A 177 4.06 -1.19 -8.76
CA LEU A 177 4.46 -2.29 -7.87
C LEU A 177 4.73 -3.58 -8.66
N TYR A 178 3.87 -3.90 -9.63
CA TYR A 178 4.07 -5.04 -10.52
C TYR A 178 5.36 -4.92 -11.34
N LEU A 179 5.63 -3.73 -11.89
CA LEU A 179 6.88 -3.45 -12.61
C LEU A 179 8.09 -3.61 -11.68
N ALA A 180 8.03 -3.10 -10.45
CA ALA A 180 9.09 -3.28 -9.46
C ALA A 180 9.38 -4.76 -9.17
N LYS A 181 8.32 -5.58 -8.98
CA LYS A 181 8.47 -7.03 -8.74
C LYS A 181 9.02 -7.79 -9.94
N SER A 182 8.65 -7.40 -11.16
CA SER A 182 9.08 -8.07 -12.39
C SER A 182 10.46 -7.64 -12.87
N SER A 183 10.93 -6.44 -12.50
CA SER A 183 12.24 -5.91 -12.90
C SER A 183 13.35 -6.08 -11.84
N GLY A 184 13.17 -6.99 -10.88
CA GLY A 184 14.25 -7.40 -9.96
C GLY A 184 13.98 -7.19 -8.47
N ARG A 185 12.83 -6.61 -8.10
CA ARG A 185 12.45 -6.28 -6.71
C ARG A 185 13.37 -5.24 -6.05
N ASP A 186 13.18 -4.97 -4.76
CA ASP A 186 13.97 -4.01 -3.97
C ASP A 186 14.09 -2.64 -4.65
N GLN A 187 12.98 -2.10 -5.15
CA GLN A 187 12.95 -0.83 -5.86
C GLN A 187 11.58 -0.15 -5.81
N VAL A 188 11.60 1.15 -6.10
CA VAL A 188 10.41 1.97 -6.30
C VAL A 188 10.24 2.23 -7.80
N VAL A 189 9.05 1.96 -8.32
CA VAL A 189 8.71 2.24 -9.72
C VAL A 189 7.41 3.03 -9.79
N THR A 190 7.35 3.99 -10.70
CA THR A 190 6.11 4.63 -11.13
C THR A 190 5.72 4.07 -12.49
N SER A 191 4.44 3.80 -12.70
CA SER A 191 3.95 3.57 -14.05
C SER A 191 4.02 4.87 -14.86
N ILE A 192 4.12 4.73 -16.19
CA ILE A 192 3.92 5.87 -17.08
C ILE A 192 2.41 6.10 -17.12
N PRO A 193 1.91 7.33 -16.89
CA PRO A 193 0.47 7.59 -16.93
C PRO A 193 -0.09 7.08 -18.25
N SER A 194 -1.05 6.17 -18.18
CA SER A 194 -1.86 5.87 -19.36
C SER A 194 -2.55 7.17 -19.76
N ALA A 195 -2.19 7.74 -20.91
CA ALA A 195 -2.79 8.96 -21.40
C ALA A 195 -4.31 8.74 -21.48
N SER A 196 -5.07 9.36 -20.57
CA SER A 196 -6.52 9.39 -20.71
C SER A 196 -6.84 10.09 -22.03
N PRO A 197 -7.75 9.54 -22.86
CA PRO A 197 -8.13 10.19 -24.11
C PRO A 197 -8.62 11.60 -23.77
N SER A 198 -8.00 12.58 -24.41
CA SER A 198 -8.48 13.96 -24.44
C SER A 198 -9.99 13.95 -24.57
N ALA A 199 -10.70 14.64 -23.68
CA ALA A 199 -12.07 15.05 -23.97
C ALA A 199 -12.01 15.73 -25.34
N ALA A 200 -12.71 15.13 -26.30
CA ALA A 200 -12.93 15.75 -27.60
C ALA A 200 -13.79 17.01 -27.35
N ASP A 201 -13.30 18.14 -27.84
CA ASP A 201 -14.12 19.30 -28.16
C ASP A 201 -15.18 18.94 -29.22
#